data_AF-A0A1Q3UQG3-F1
#
_entry.id   AF-A0A1Q3UQG3-F1
#
_cell.length_a   1.000
_cell.length_b   1.000
_cell.length_c   1.000
_cell.angle_alpha   90.00
_cell.angle_beta   90.00
_cell.angle_gamma   90.00
#
_symmetry.space_group_name_H-M   'P 1'
#
loop_
_entity.id
_entity.type
_entity.pdbx_description
1 polymer ?
#
loop_
_entity_poly.entity_id
_entity_poly.type
_entity_poly.pdbx_seq_one_letter_code
_entity_poly.pdbx_strand_id
1 'polypeptide(L)'
;MTEGLSFPERAAMIRRAAARLCLRLGWVPLHEVPLPNGRRADILALQPDGCFACIEVKSGPRDFLTDLKWPEYRDFSDALYFAVDADFPRTLLPAETGWIVAAELDADLLQEAPRHPLPPARRRALLQRFAMLSGARLAAREDPAAVTDLRAALRVE
;
A
#
# COMPACT_ATOMS: atom_id res chain seq x y z
N MET A 1 -4.43 3.26 31.04
CA MET A 1 -3.14 2.63 30.69
C MET A 1 -3.43 1.70 29.53
N THR A 2 -3.37 2.21 28.30
CA THR A 2 -3.58 1.39 27.11
C THR A 2 -2.32 0.57 26.93
N GLU A 3 -2.43 -0.74 27.10
CA GLU A 3 -1.38 -1.69 26.79
C GLU A 3 -0.88 -1.40 25.37
N GLY A 4 0.42 -1.14 25.23
CA GLY A 4 0.98 -0.63 23.99
C GLY A 4 0.89 -1.68 22.89
N LEU A 5 0.30 -1.32 21.74
CA LEU A 5 0.26 -2.18 20.54
C LEU A 5 1.67 -2.65 20.18
N SER A 6 1.81 -3.94 19.88
CA SER A 6 3.04 -4.49 19.29
C SER A 6 3.30 -3.90 17.89
N PHE A 7 4.54 -4.01 17.38
CA PHE A 7 4.87 -3.52 16.04
C PHE A 7 3.95 -4.07 14.93
N PRO A 8 3.65 -5.39 14.87
CA PRO A 8 2.74 -5.92 13.86
C PRO A 8 1.30 -5.42 13.99
N GLU A 9 0.80 -5.29 15.22
CA GLU A 9 -0.56 -4.77 15.48
C GLU A 9 -0.68 -3.32 15.07
N ARG A 10 0.35 -2.51 15.37
CA ARG A 10 0.45 -1.11 14.96
C ARG A 10 0.50 -0.97 13.44
N ALA A 11 1.34 -1.76 12.75
CA ALA A 11 1.37 -1.77 11.29
C ALA A 11 0.00 -2.15 10.69
N ALA A 12 -0.67 -3.18 11.24
CA ALA A 12 -1.99 -3.59 10.78
C ALA A 12 -3.05 -2.50 11.00
N MET A 13 -3.01 -1.80 12.13
CA MET A 13 -3.87 -0.67 12.46
C MET A 13 -3.69 0.47 11.44
N ILE A 14 -2.45 0.93 11.24
CA ILE A 14 -2.14 2.03 10.31
C ILE A 14 -2.57 1.66 8.89
N ARG A 15 -2.23 0.46 8.42
CA ARG A 15 -2.60 -0.04 7.09
C ARG A 15 -4.11 -0.07 6.88
N ARG A 16 -4.87 -0.49 7.90
CA ARG A 16 -6.33 -0.53 7.84
C ARG A 16 -6.94 0.87 7.78
N ALA A 17 -6.43 1.80 8.59
CA ALA A 17 -6.89 3.18 8.61
C ALA A 17 -6.59 3.89 7.28
N ALA A 18 -5.36 3.74 6.76
CA ALA A 18 -4.97 4.27 5.45
C ALA A 18 -5.83 3.73 4.30
N ALA A 19 -6.13 2.42 4.29
CA ALA A 19 -7.01 1.85 3.27
C ALA A 19 -8.46 2.38 3.36
N ARG A 20 -8.96 2.66 4.57
CA ARG A 20 -10.27 3.32 4.73
C ARG A 20 -10.27 4.76 4.22
N LEU A 21 -9.19 5.50 4.48
CA LEU A 21 -9.01 6.83 3.92
C LEU A 21 -9.01 6.79 2.39
N CYS A 22 -8.30 5.83 1.76
CA CYS A 22 -8.36 5.64 0.31
C CYS A 22 -9.80 5.54 -0.20
N LEU A 23 -10.63 4.72 0.43
CA LEU A 23 -12.04 4.57 0.04
C LEU A 23 -12.83 5.88 0.18
N ARG A 24 -12.59 6.66 1.25
CA ARG A 24 -13.22 7.98 1.42
C ARG A 24 -12.77 8.99 0.37
N LEU A 25 -11.54 8.88 -0.12
CA LEU A 25 -11.00 9.69 -1.23
C LEU A 25 -11.45 9.19 -2.61
N GLY A 26 -12.24 8.11 -2.69
CA GLY A 26 -12.66 7.48 -3.94
C GLY A 26 -11.57 6.66 -4.63
N TRP A 27 -10.50 6.30 -3.90
CA TRP A 27 -9.43 5.43 -4.39
C TRP A 27 -9.72 3.98 -4.05
N VAL A 28 -9.18 3.05 -4.84
CA VAL A 28 -9.32 1.60 -4.63
C VAL A 28 -8.00 1.03 -4.09
N PRO A 29 -7.88 0.71 -2.80
CA PRO A 29 -6.66 0.18 -2.21
C PRO A 29 -6.52 -1.33 -2.44
N LEU A 30 -5.30 -1.78 -2.72
CA LEU A 30 -4.92 -3.18 -2.73
C LEU A 30 -3.67 -3.38 -1.86
N HIS A 31 -3.72 -4.33 -0.93
CA HIS A 31 -2.66 -4.56 0.04
C HIS A 31 -1.54 -5.48 -0.49
N GLU A 32 -0.31 -5.35 0.00
CA GLU A 32 0.79 -6.31 -0.24
C GLU A 32 0.97 -6.63 -1.74
N VAL A 33 1.16 -5.61 -2.57
CA VAL A 33 1.18 -5.75 -4.04
C VAL A 33 2.59 -6.04 -4.53
N PRO A 34 2.87 -7.23 -5.11
CA PRO A 34 4.19 -7.55 -5.65
C PRO A 34 4.48 -6.75 -6.92
N LEU A 35 5.61 -6.05 -6.91
CA LEU A 35 6.06 -5.18 -7.99
C LEU A 35 7.10 -5.89 -8.89
N PRO A 36 7.24 -5.48 -10.16
CA PRO A 36 8.20 -6.07 -11.10
C PRO A 36 9.67 -6.07 -10.64
N ASN A 37 10.08 -5.12 -9.79
CA ASN A 37 11.43 -5.05 -9.24
C ASN A 37 11.68 -5.99 -8.05
N GLY A 38 10.74 -6.89 -7.74
CA GLY A 38 10.83 -7.81 -6.60
C GLY A 38 10.50 -7.16 -5.25
N ARG A 39 10.10 -5.88 -5.23
CA ARG A 39 9.54 -5.24 -4.03
C ARG A 39 8.06 -5.60 -3.86
N ARG A 40 7.52 -5.19 -2.72
CA ARG A 40 6.10 -5.34 -2.40
C ARG A 40 5.61 -4.04 -1.78
N ALA A 41 4.66 -3.37 -2.42
CA ALA A 41 4.03 -2.19 -1.86
C ALA A 41 3.05 -2.60 -0.76
N ASP A 42 3.06 -1.92 0.37
CA ASP A 42 2.14 -2.23 1.48
C ASP A 42 0.68 -1.97 1.08
N ILE A 43 0.45 -0.83 0.42
CA ILE A 43 -0.79 -0.50 -0.28
C ILE A 43 -0.44 0.15 -1.61
N LEU A 44 -1.02 -0.39 -2.70
CA LEU A 44 -1.10 0.30 -3.98
C LEU A 44 -2.56 0.70 -4.18
N ALA A 45 -2.85 1.98 -4.35
CA ALA A 45 -4.20 2.49 -4.54
C ALA A 45 -4.39 3.06 -5.95
N LEU A 46 -5.44 2.61 -6.64
CA LEU A 46 -5.85 3.14 -7.94
C LEU A 46 -6.81 4.31 -7.74
N GLN A 47 -6.50 5.46 -8.34
CA GLN A 47 -7.34 6.66 -8.32
C GLN A 47 -8.32 6.68 -9.51
N PRO A 48 -9.42 7.47 -9.44
CA PRO A 48 -10.41 7.56 -10.52
C PRO A 48 -9.86 8.01 -11.87
N ASP A 49 -8.75 8.77 -11.87
CA ASP A 49 -8.07 9.25 -13.07
C ASP A 49 -7.06 8.24 -13.67
N GLY A 50 -6.95 7.05 -13.09
CA GLY A 50 -5.99 6.02 -13.50
C GLY A 50 -4.57 6.23 -12.96
N CYS A 51 -4.37 7.18 -12.04
CA CYS A 51 -3.12 7.32 -11.29
C CYS A 51 -3.01 6.29 -10.17
N PHE A 52 -1.77 5.94 -9.83
CA PHE A 52 -1.45 5.05 -8.72
C PHE A 52 -0.80 5.82 -7.57
N ALA A 53 -1.32 5.61 -6.36
CA ALA A 53 -0.65 6.01 -5.13
C ALA A 53 -0.02 4.78 -4.47
N CYS A 54 1.29 4.80 -4.22
CA CYS A 54 1.95 3.83 -3.35
C CYS A 54 1.95 4.39 -1.93
N ILE A 55 1.51 3.62 -0.95
CA ILE A 55 1.44 4.03 0.46
C ILE A 55 2.21 3.00 1.28
N GLU A 56 3.36 3.40 1.80
CA GLU A 56 4.23 2.58 2.64
C GLU A 56 3.90 2.79 4.12
N VAL A 57 3.64 1.72 4.85
CA VAL A 57 3.21 1.75 6.24
C VAL A 57 4.44 1.67 7.14
N LYS A 58 4.62 2.65 8.03
CA LYS A 58 5.72 2.64 9.00
C LYS A 58 5.17 2.60 10.42
N SER A 59 5.46 1.49 11.09
CA SER A 59 5.04 1.23 12.48
C SER A 59 5.89 1.95 13.53
N GLY A 60 6.91 2.71 13.11
CA GLY A 60 7.72 3.54 13.99
C GLY A 60 9.01 4.01 13.34
N PRO A 61 9.79 4.89 14.00
CA PRO A 61 11.00 5.47 13.43
C PRO A 61 12.02 4.45 12.92
N ARG A 62 12.20 3.34 13.65
CA ARG A 62 13.15 2.28 13.27
C ARG A 62 12.80 1.66 11.92
N ASP A 63 11.51 1.37 11.70
CA ASP A 63 10.99 0.79 10.45
C ASP A 63 11.36 1.69 9.26
N PHE A 64 11.06 2.98 9.38
CA PHE A 64 11.41 4.00 8.39
C PHE A 64 12.92 4.11 8.16
N LEU A 65 13.71 4.25 9.21
CA LEU A 65 15.17 4.46 9.09
C LEU A 65 15.90 3.25 8.49
N THR A 66 15.33 2.05 8.58
CA THR A 66 15.91 0.84 7.98
C THR A 66 15.45 0.59 6.54
N ASP A 67 14.33 1.17 6.12
CA ASP A 67 13.86 1.07 4.74
C ASP A 67 14.53 2.13 3.88
N LEU A 68 15.70 1.82 3.32
CA LEU A 68 16.43 2.73 2.45
C LEU A 68 16.01 2.63 0.97
N LYS A 69 15.05 1.76 0.65
CA LYS A 69 14.67 1.39 -0.72
C LYS A 69 13.33 1.97 -1.12
N TRP A 70 12.66 2.70 -0.22
CA TRP A 70 11.41 3.38 -0.50
C TRP A 70 11.41 4.24 -1.79
N PRO A 71 12.52 4.89 -2.23
CA PRO A 71 12.47 5.67 -3.47
C PRO A 71 12.16 4.84 -4.71
N GLU A 72 12.48 3.53 -4.69
CA GLU A 72 12.20 2.62 -5.80
C GLU A 72 10.69 2.44 -6.08
N TYR A 73 9.81 2.77 -5.12
CA TYR A 73 8.36 2.69 -5.33
C TYR A 73 7.81 3.78 -6.26
N ARG A 74 8.57 4.86 -6.48
CA ARG A 74 8.23 5.91 -7.46
C ARG A 74 8.23 5.39 -8.89
N ASP A 75 8.98 4.31 -9.16
CA ASP A 75 8.93 3.66 -10.46
C ASP A 75 7.57 2.99 -10.73
N PHE A 76 6.75 2.77 -9.70
CA PHE A 76 5.47 2.06 -9.78
C PHE A 76 4.30 2.84 -9.18
N SER A 77 4.43 4.16 -9.05
CA SER A 77 3.35 5.05 -8.63
C SER A 77 3.52 6.45 -9.20
N ASP A 78 2.43 7.21 -9.25
CA ASP A 78 2.42 8.63 -9.59
C ASP A 78 2.63 9.52 -8.35
N ALA A 79 2.38 8.94 -7.18
CA ALA A 79 2.43 9.60 -5.88
C ALA A 79 2.85 8.56 -4.83
N LEU A 80 3.80 8.94 -3.97
CA LEU A 80 4.31 8.09 -2.91
C LEU A 80 3.98 8.73 -1.56
N TYR A 81 3.36 7.94 -0.69
CA TYR A 81 2.94 8.34 0.64
C TYR A 81 3.59 7.45 1.70
N PHE A 82 3.81 8.02 2.88
CA PHE A 82 3.99 7.25 4.10
C PHE A 82 2.72 7.32 4.93
N ALA A 83 2.28 6.15 5.41
CA ALA A 83 1.26 6.04 6.44
C ALA A 83 1.93 5.72 7.78
N VAL A 84 1.71 6.58 8.77
CA VAL A 84 2.28 6.48 10.11
C VAL A 84 1.20 6.66 11.17
N ASP A 85 1.49 6.37 12.44
CA ASP A 85 0.59 6.75 13.53
C ASP A 85 0.80 8.22 13.97
N ALA A 86 -0.11 8.70 14.83
CA ALA A 86 -0.09 10.07 15.36
C ALA A 86 1.16 10.39 16.22
N ASP A 87 1.82 9.39 16.79
CA ASP A 87 3.00 9.56 17.64
C ASP A 87 4.31 9.57 16.83
N PHE A 88 4.26 9.24 15.54
CA PHE A 88 5.42 9.18 14.69
C PHE A 88 6.06 10.58 14.52
N PRO A 89 7.39 10.73 14.73
CA PRO A 89 8.09 12.00 14.58
C PRO A 89 8.12 12.44 13.12
N ARG A 90 7.18 13.31 12.73
CA ARG A 90 7.00 13.82 11.37
C ARG A 90 8.23 14.50 10.78
N THR A 91 9.14 14.99 11.62
CA THR A 91 10.42 15.58 11.17
C THR A 91 11.33 14.57 10.47
N LEU A 92 11.08 13.27 10.62
CA LEU A 92 11.78 12.22 9.86
C LEU A 92 11.22 12.02 8.46
N LEU A 93 9.98 12.41 8.19
CA LEU A 93 9.33 12.13 6.92
C LEU A 93 9.87 13.06 5.82
N PRO A 94 10.21 12.54 4.63
CA PRO A 94 10.72 13.36 3.53
C PRO A 94 9.63 14.29 2.99
N ALA A 95 9.98 15.56 2.74
CA ALA A 95 9.05 16.57 2.24
C ALA A 95 8.56 16.27 0.81
N GLU A 96 9.31 15.47 0.05
CA GLU A 96 8.98 15.02 -1.29
C GLU A 96 7.97 13.85 -1.33
N THR A 97 7.38 13.49 -0.19
CA THR A 97 6.35 12.44 -0.07
C THR A 97 5.06 13.01 0.52
N GLY A 98 3.95 12.31 0.32
CA GLY A 98 2.70 12.63 1.01
C GLY A 98 2.62 11.91 2.35
N TRP A 99 1.86 12.46 3.29
CA TRP A 99 1.79 11.95 4.66
C TRP A 99 0.36 11.63 5.05
N ILE A 100 0.12 10.36 5.36
CA ILE A 100 -1.13 9.87 5.93
C ILE A 100 -0.86 9.57 7.41
N VAL A 101 -1.63 10.17 8.30
CA VAL A 101 -1.49 9.96 9.74
C VAL A 101 -2.71 9.26 10.27
N ALA A 102 -2.50 8.09 10.86
CA ALA A 102 -3.52 7.25 11.45
C ALA A 102 -3.63 7.46 12.96
N ALA A 103 -4.86 7.58 13.44
CA ALA A 103 -5.21 7.53 14.85
C ALA A 103 -6.32 6.47 15.00
N GLU A 104 -5.99 5.38 15.70
CA GLU A 104 -6.88 4.23 15.88
C GLU A 104 -7.41 3.65 14.55
N LEU A 105 -8.67 3.91 14.22
CA LEU A 105 -9.36 3.34 13.06
C LEU A 105 -9.59 4.35 11.93
N ASP A 106 -9.13 5.59 12.14
CA ASP A 106 -9.20 6.69 11.19
C ASP A 106 -7.81 7.17 10.80
N ALA A 107 -7.75 7.85 9.66
CA ALA A 107 -6.53 8.46 9.14
C ALA A 107 -6.86 9.69 8.32
N ASP A 108 -5.97 10.67 8.37
CA ASP A 108 -6.08 11.91 7.62
C ASP A 108 -4.87 12.09 6.69
N LEU A 109 -5.13 12.70 5.53
CA LEU A 109 -4.09 13.11 4.60
C LEU A 109 -3.60 14.50 5.02
N LEU A 110 -2.46 14.55 5.70
CA LEU A 110 -1.90 15.82 6.20
C LEU A 110 -1.04 16.55 5.16
N GLN A 111 -0.48 15.80 4.21
CA GLN A 111 0.32 16.35 3.14
C GLN A 111 0.06 15.56 1.85
N GLU A 112 -0.33 16.28 0.80
CA GLU A 112 -0.42 15.74 -0.55
C GLU A 112 0.98 15.40 -1.09
N ALA A 113 1.10 14.26 -1.77
CA ALA A 113 2.37 13.88 -2.36
C ALA A 113 2.64 14.68 -3.65
N PRO A 114 3.86 15.18 -3.86
CA PRO A 114 4.27 15.70 -5.17
C PRO A 114 4.11 14.64 -6.26
N ARG A 115 3.39 15.01 -7.32
CA ARG A 115 3.12 14.11 -8.46
C ARG A 115 4.39 13.89 -9.29
N HIS A 116 4.63 12.64 -9.65
CA HIS A 116 5.70 12.20 -10.56
C HIS A 116 5.11 11.17 -11.54
N PRO A 117 4.49 11.63 -12.64
CA PRO A 117 3.66 10.77 -13.46
C PRO A 117 4.40 9.57 -14.04
N LEU A 118 3.78 8.39 -13.98
CA LEU A 118 4.27 7.19 -14.63
C LEU A 118 4.22 7.33 -16.15
N PRO A 119 5.23 6.79 -16.87
CA PRO A 119 5.15 6.61 -18.32
C PRO A 119 3.91 5.80 -18.71
N PRO A 120 3.21 6.15 -19.82
CA PRO A 120 1.94 5.51 -20.19
C PRO A 120 2.01 3.98 -20.32
N ALA A 121 3.10 3.46 -20.90
CA ALA A 121 3.31 2.01 -21.04
C ALA A 121 3.41 1.32 -19.67
N ARG A 122 4.10 1.94 -18.71
CA ARG A 122 4.24 1.40 -17.36
C ARG A 122 2.92 1.46 -16.59
N ARG A 123 2.18 2.56 -16.69
CA ARG A 123 0.83 2.69 -16.13
C ARG A 123 -0.09 1.57 -16.61
N ARG A 124 -0.12 1.32 -17.92
CA ARG A 124 -0.95 0.25 -18.51
C ARG A 124 -0.57 -1.13 -17.96
N ALA A 125 0.73 -1.45 -17.92
CA ALA A 125 1.19 -2.72 -17.38
C ALA A 125 0.84 -2.89 -15.88
N LEU A 126 0.98 -1.81 -15.10
CA LEU A 126 0.63 -1.81 -13.69
C LEU A 126 -0.88 -1.96 -13.46
N LEU A 127 -1.71 -1.29 -14.27
CA LEU A 127 -3.18 -1.43 -14.22
C LEU A 127 -3.62 -2.86 -14.51
N GLN A 128 -3.05 -3.50 -15.54
CA GLN A 128 -3.34 -4.90 -15.83
C GLN A 128 -2.96 -5.80 -14.66
N ARG A 129 -1.78 -5.61 -14.07
CA ARG A 129 -1.34 -6.38 -12.89
C ARG A 129 -2.26 -6.16 -11.69
N PHE A 130 -2.63 -4.91 -11.42
CA PHE A 130 -3.54 -4.54 -10.34
C PHE A 130 -4.90 -5.23 -10.52
N ALA A 131 -5.49 -5.17 -11.73
CA ALA A 131 -6.77 -5.79 -12.03
C ALA A 131 -6.73 -7.32 -11.87
N MET A 132 -5.72 -7.98 -12.45
CA MET A 132 -5.54 -9.43 -12.33
C MET A 132 -5.37 -9.87 -10.87
N LEU A 133 -4.54 -9.16 -10.09
CA LEU A 133 -4.32 -9.48 -8.68
C LEU A 133 -5.57 -9.25 -7.83
N SER A 134 -6.31 -8.17 -8.09
CA SER A 134 -7.55 -7.85 -7.39
C SER A 134 -8.62 -8.91 -7.65
N GLY A 135 -8.85 -9.26 -8.93
CA GLY A 135 -9.80 -10.29 -9.32
C GLY A 135 -9.43 -11.67 -8.77
N ALA A 136 -8.16 -12.07 -8.87
CA ALA A 136 -7.69 -13.34 -8.32
C ALA A 136 -7.88 -13.42 -6.80
N ARG A 137 -7.65 -12.33 -6.07
CA ARG A 137 -7.87 -12.28 -4.62
C ARG A 137 -9.35 -12.31 -4.26
N LEU A 138 -10.22 -11.63 -5.00
CA LEU A 138 -11.66 -11.71 -4.78
C LEU A 138 -12.16 -13.13 -5.02
N ALA A 139 -11.82 -13.73 -6.16
CA ALA A 139 -12.18 -15.11 -6.48
C ALA A 139 -11.69 -16.10 -5.40
N ALA A 140 -10.45 -15.95 -4.92
CA ALA A 140 -9.92 -16.75 -3.83
C ALA A 140 -10.65 -16.58 -2.49
N ARG A 141 -11.24 -15.40 -2.24
CA ARG A 141 -12.04 -15.14 -1.04
C ARG A 141 -13.46 -15.69 -1.17
N GLU A 142 -14.03 -15.67 -2.38
CA GLU A 142 -15.36 -16.21 -2.67
C GLU A 142 -15.35 -17.74 -2.74
N ASP A 143 -14.29 -18.34 -3.28
CA ASP A 143 -14.08 -19.78 -3.34
C ASP A 143 -12.63 -20.17 -2.98
N PRO A 144 -12.33 -20.39 -1.69
CA PRO A 144 -11.03 -20.83 -1.23
C PRO A 144 -10.63 -22.25 -1.73
N ALA A 145 -11.60 -23.11 -2.07
CA ALA A 145 -11.34 -24.48 -2.49
C ALA A 145 -10.77 -24.53 -3.91
N ALA A 146 -11.34 -23.77 -4.84
CA ALA A 146 -10.86 -23.68 -6.23
C ALA A 146 -9.37 -23.31 -6.34
N VAL A 147 -8.87 -22.44 -5.45
CA VAL A 147 -7.45 -22.06 -5.43
C VAL A 147 -6.55 -23.21 -4.98
N THR A 148 -7.03 -24.02 -4.04
CA THR A 148 -6.29 -25.18 -3.52
C THR A 148 -6.18 -26.25 -4.60
N ASP A 149 -7.28 -26.52 -5.31
CA ASP A 149 -7.33 -27.48 -6.40
C ASP A 149 -6.44 -27.08 -7.57
N LEU A 150 -6.45 -25.79 -7.95
CA LEU A 150 -5.56 -25.27 -8.99
C LEU A 150 -4.08 -25.44 -8.64
N ARG A 151 -3.69 -25.15 -7.39
CA ARG A 151 -2.30 -25.33 -6.93
C ARG A 151 -1.89 -26.79 -6.88
N ALA A 152 -2.80 -27.68 -6.53
CA ALA A 152 -2.56 -29.12 -6.57
C ALA A 152 -2.33 -29.57 -8.02
N ALA A 153 -3.17 -29.15 -8.96
CA ALA A 153 -3.02 -29.47 -10.38
C ALA A 153 -1.68 -28.98 -10.96
N LEU A 154 -1.26 -27.74 -10.65
CA LEU A 154 0.00 -27.15 -11.13
C LEU A 154 1.27 -27.73 -10.47
N ARG A 155 1.14 -28.55 -9.42
CA ARG A 155 2.27 -29.25 -8.75
C ARG A 155 2.44 -30.70 -9.22
N VAL A 156 1.53 -31.18 -10.05
CA VAL A 156 1.55 -32.53 -10.62
C VAL A 156 2.26 -32.54 -11.99
N GLU A 157 2.62 -31.38 -12.52
CA GLU A 157 3.53 -31.19 -13.67
C GLU A 157 4.96 -30.87 -13.22
#